data_AF-A0A2K8MKI0-F1
#
_entry.id   AF-A0A2K8MKI0-F1
#
_cell.length_a   1.000
_cell.length_b   1.000
_cell.length_c   1.000
_cell.angle_alpha   90.00
_cell.angle_beta   90.00
_cell.angle_gamma   90.00
#
_symmetry.space_group_name_H-M   'P 1'
#
loop_
_entity.id
_entity.type
_entity.pdbx_description
1 polymer ?
#
loop_
_entity_poly.entity_id
_entity_poly.type
_entity_poly.pdbx_seq_one_letter_code
_entity_poly.pdbx_strand_id
1 'polypeptide(L)'
;MTSETERQELDEELVRELSPGHVLYGSRASAMGRRWRRDDVLFRLEDGRYAQVHLTRREETNPFWPSTDLFASFADWQSVPVEDR
;
A
#
# COMPACT_ATOMS: atom_id res chain seq x y z
N MET A 1 -0.71 15.66 6.81
CA MET A 1 -0.98 15.52 5.36
C MET A 1 0.32 15.10 4.74
N THR A 2 0.37 13.91 4.15
CA THR A 2 1.52 13.37 3.40
C THR A 2 1.86 14.37 2.29
N SER A 3 3.11 14.82 2.20
CA SER A 3 3.49 15.78 1.14
C SER A 3 3.40 15.11 -0.24
N GLU A 4 3.36 15.90 -1.31
CA GLU A 4 3.37 15.33 -2.67
C GLU A 4 4.63 14.50 -2.93
N THR A 5 5.79 14.98 -2.46
CA THR A 5 7.06 14.25 -2.50
C THR A 5 6.99 12.93 -1.72
N GLU A 6 6.44 12.94 -0.49
CA GLU A 6 6.34 11.71 0.32
C GLU A 6 5.41 10.68 -0.35
N ARG A 7 4.34 11.11 -1.02
CA ARG A 7 3.48 10.19 -1.77
C ARG A 7 4.22 9.54 -2.94
N GLN A 8 5.00 10.33 -3.67
CA GLN A 8 5.78 9.81 -4.79
C GLN A 8 6.87 8.83 -4.33
N GLU A 9 7.57 9.13 -3.24
CA GLU A 9 8.57 8.23 -2.64
C GLU A 9 7.94 6.90 -2.20
N LEU A 10 6.72 6.93 -1.65
CA LEU A 10 6.00 5.73 -1.24
C LEU A 10 5.49 4.91 -2.44
N ASP A 11 5.08 5.57 -3.53
CA ASP A 11 4.69 4.90 -4.78
C ASP A 11 5.89 4.18 -5.41
N GLU A 12 7.04 4.85 -5.44
CA GLU A 12 8.31 4.27 -5.93
C GLU A 12 8.79 3.12 -5.03
N GLU A 13 8.70 3.28 -3.71
CA GLU A 13 9.07 2.23 -2.76
C GLU A 13 8.16 1.01 -2.90
N LEU A 14 6.84 1.20 -3.03
CA LEU A 14 5.92 0.09 -3.30
C LEU A 14 6.38 -0.70 -4.52
N VAL A 15 6.58 -0.03 -5.67
CA VAL A 15 7.01 -0.68 -6.91
C VAL A 15 8.33 -1.42 -6.76
N ARG A 16 9.29 -0.85 -6.01
CA ARG A 16 10.59 -1.48 -5.74
C ARG A 16 10.45 -2.77 -4.94
N GLU A 17 9.55 -2.81 -3.97
CA GLU A 17 9.36 -3.97 -3.11
C GLU A 17 8.60 -5.11 -3.78
N LEU A 18 7.74 -4.84 -4.78
CA LEU A 18 6.89 -5.85 -5.38
C LEU A 18 7.67 -6.90 -6.19
N SER A 19 7.42 -8.16 -5.89
CA SER A 19 7.88 -9.29 -6.70
C SER A 19 6.86 -9.66 -7.80
N PRO A 20 7.32 -10.22 -8.94
CA PRO A 20 6.41 -10.82 -9.92
C PRO A 20 5.49 -11.86 -9.26
N GLY A 21 4.18 -11.69 -9.44
CA GLY A 21 3.15 -12.55 -8.83
C GLY A 21 2.52 -11.98 -7.56
N HIS A 22 3.06 -10.89 -7.00
CA HIS A 22 2.38 -10.14 -5.94
C HIS A 22 1.05 -9.56 -6.44
N VAL A 23 0.05 -9.45 -5.56
CA VAL A 23 -1.32 -9.02 -5.93
C VAL A 23 -1.39 -7.61 -6.53
N LEU A 24 -0.45 -6.74 -6.16
CA LEU A 24 -0.32 -5.39 -6.70
C LEU A 24 0.70 -5.29 -7.85
N TYR A 25 1.37 -6.38 -8.23
CA TYR A 25 2.41 -6.33 -9.26
C TYR A 25 1.82 -5.87 -10.60
N GLY A 26 2.39 -4.81 -11.17
CA GLY A 26 1.90 -4.18 -12.40
C GLY A 26 0.62 -3.34 -12.25
N SER A 27 0.07 -3.22 -11.02
CA SER A 27 -1.06 -2.32 -10.75
C SER A 27 -0.56 -0.90 -10.51
N ARG A 28 -1.31 0.10 -11.00
CA ARG A 28 -1.08 1.49 -10.63
C ARG A 28 -1.73 1.78 -9.28
N ALA A 29 -0.91 2.24 -8.35
CA ALA A 29 -1.27 2.58 -6.99
C ALA A 29 -0.76 3.99 -6.68
N SER A 30 -1.51 4.75 -5.88
CA SER A 30 -1.10 6.07 -5.40
C SER A 30 -1.28 6.18 -3.90
N ALA A 31 -0.22 6.55 -3.19
CA ALA A 31 -0.18 6.68 -1.75
C ALA A 31 -1.14 7.80 -1.31
N MET A 32 -2.07 7.43 -0.44
CA MET A 32 -3.03 8.35 0.18
C MET A 32 -2.53 8.85 1.52
N GLY A 33 -1.86 7.98 2.27
CA GLY A 33 -1.31 8.31 3.58
C GLY A 33 -0.64 7.12 4.24
N ARG A 34 0.21 7.41 5.21
CA ARG A 34 0.91 6.41 6.01
C ARG A 34 0.52 6.49 7.48
N ARG A 35 0.59 5.35 8.16
CA ARG A 35 0.41 5.30 9.61
C ARG A 35 1.65 5.85 10.31
N TRP A 36 1.46 6.63 11.37
CA TRP A 36 2.58 7.16 12.14
C TRP A 36 3.33 6.02 12.85
N ARG A 37 4.66 5.94 12.65
CA ARG A 37 5.58 4.94 13.23
C ARG A 37 5.40 3.48 12.78
N ARG A 38 4.58 3.22 11.77
CA ARG A 38 4.55 1.91 11.09
C ARG A 38 4.77 2.10 9.61
N ASP A 39 5.23 1.04 8.96
CA ASP A 39 5.42 0.98 7.52
C ASP A 39 4.11 0.64 6.78
N ASP A 40 2.96 0.77 7.46
CA ASP A 40 1.63 0.63 6.88
C ASP A 40 1.26 1.89 6.08
N VAL A 41 0.97 1.68 4.80
CA VAL A 41 0.60 2.74 3.85
C VAL A 41 -0.69 2.37 3.15
N LEU A 42 -1.62 3.32 3.08
CA LEU A 42 -2.83 3.19 2.30
C LEU A 42 -2.59 3.70 0.89
N PHE A 43 -2.82 2.84 -0.09
CA PHE A 43 -2.79 3.14 -1.51
C PHE A 43 -4.19 3.10 -2.10
N ARG A 44 -4.44 3.98 -3.07
CA ARG A 44 -5.61 3.91 -3.94
C ARG A 44 -5.19 3.29 -5.27
N LEU A 45 -5.91 2.28 -5.73
CA LEU A 45 -5.68 1.61 -7.00
C LEU A 45 -6.46 2.30 -8.14
N GLU A 46 -5.97 2.16 -9.37
CA GLU A 46 -6.61 2.74 -10.57
C GLU A 46 -8.04 2.20 -10.80
N ASP A 47 -8.30 0.95 -10.40
CA ASP A 47 -9.61 0.30 -10.50
C ASP A 47 -10.62 0.74 -9.43
N GLY A 48 -10.25 1.68 -8.57
CA GLY A 48 -11.09 2.25 -7.51
C GLY A 48 -11.02 1.52 -6.17
N ARG A 49 -10.31 0.39 -6.09
CA ARG A 49 -10.04 -0.31 -4.83
C ARG A 49 -8.97 0.40 -4.01
N TYR A 50 -8.84 -0.03 -2.77
CA TYR A 50 -7.83 0.46 -1.83
C TYR A 50 -6.97 -0.70 -1.35
N ALA A 51 -5.69 -0.45 -1.12
CA ALA A 51 -4.75 -1.42 -0.61
C ALA A 51 -4.04 -0.86 0.61
N GLN A 52 -4.14 -1.53 1.74
CA GLN A 52 -3.24 -1.30 2.86
C GLN A 52 -2.04 -2.20 2.70
N VAL A 53 -0.85 -1.61 2.64
CA VAL A 53 0.38 -2.35 2.41
C VAL A 53 1.34 -2.09 3.57
N HIS A 54 1.85 -3.16 4.15
CA HIS A 54 2.95 -3.12 5.11
C HIS A 54 4.28 -3.19 4.35
N LEU A 55 4.87 -2.02 4.09
CA LEU A 55 6.15 -1.93 3.37
C LEU A 55 7.27 -2.57 4.19
N THR A 56 8.09 -3.34 3.51
CA THR A 56 9.20 -4.15 4.05
C THR A 56 10.55 -3.44 3.96
N ARG A 57 10.62 -2.36 3.18
CA ARG A 57 11.82 -1.59 2.81
C ARG A 57 12.90 -2.39 2.08
N ARG A 58 12.52 -3.50 1.44
CA ARG A 58 13.44 -4.38 0.71
C ARG A 58 12.76 -4.94 -0.53
N GLU A 59 13.57 -5.25 -1.54
CA GLU A 59 13.08 -5.95 -2.72
C GLU A 59 12.67 -7.37 -2.31
N GLU A 60 11.39 -7.68 -2.42
CA GLU A 60 10.87 -9.00 -2.08
C GLU A 60 11.00 -9.94 -3.27
N THR A 61 11.06 -11.24 -2.99
CA THR A 61 11.01 -12.31 -4.00
C THR A 61 9.79 -13.20 -3.83
N ASN A 62 9.14 -13.11 -2.68
CA ASN A 62 7.96 -13.88 -2.35
C ASN A 62 6.70 -13.06 -2.70
N PRO A 63 5.77 -13.59 -3.50
CA PRO A 63 4.56 -12.86 -3.91
C PRO A 63 3.58 -12.57 -2.77
N PHE A 64 3.76 -13.17 -1.59
CA PHE A 64 2.99 -12.82 -0.38
C PHE A 64 3.51 -11.58 0.35
N TRP A 65 4.66 -11.03 -0.08
CA TRP A 65 5.25 -9.82 0.48
C TRP A 65 5.41 -8.75 -0.62
N PRO A 66 5.26 -7.46 -0.29
CA PRO A 66 4.83 -6.90 1.01
C PRO A 66 3.39 -7.31 1.40
N SER A 67 3.10 -7.37 2.70
CA SER A 67 1.76 -7.80 3.15
C SER A 67 0.72 -6.80 2.67
N THR A 68 -0.34 -7.28 2.02
CA THR A 68 -1.33 -6.43 1.37
C THR A 68 -2.74 -6.88 1.70
N ASP A 69 -3.53 -5.95 2.25
CA ASP A 69 -4.97 -6.10 2.46
C ASP A 69 -5.73 -5.23 1.46
N LEU A 70 -6.66 -5.85 0.72
CA LEU A 70 -7.45 -5.20 -0.31
C LEU A 70 -8.86 -4.87 0.19
N PHE A 71 -9.31 -3.66 -0.14
CA PHE A 71 -10.62 -3.14 0.20
C PHE A 71 -11.34 -2.70 -1.06
N ALA A 72 -12.62 -3.02 -1.18
CA ALA A 72 -13.42 -2.65 -2.35
C ALA A 72 -13.66 -1.13 -2.41
N SER A 73 -13.67 -0.46 -1.26
CA SER A 73 -13.87 0.97 -1.15
C SER A 73 -13.13 1.58 0.04
N PHE A 74 -13.02 2.92 0.06
CA PHE A 74 -12.48 3.65 1.21
C PHE A 74 -13.31 3.41 2.47
N ALA A 75 -14.64 3.28 2.34
CA ALA A 75 -15.53 3.03 3.46
C ALA A 75 -15.26 1.66 4.11
N ASP A 76 -14.96 0.64 3.30
CA ASP A 76 -14.59 -0.69 3.80
C ASP A 76 -13.31 -0.62 4.62
N TRP A 77 -12.27 0.07 4.11
CA TRP A 77 -11.05 0.32 4.87
C TRP A 77 -11.32 1.13 6.14
N GLN A 78 -12.22 2.12 6.10
CA GLN A 78 -12.58 2.90 7.29
C GLN A 78 -13.30 2.09 8.37
N SER A 79 -13.95 0.98 8.00
CA SER A 79 -14.62 0.08 8.94
C SER A 79 -13.66 -0.82 9.72
N VAL A 80 -12.41 -0.95 9.26
CA VAL A 80 -11.34 -1.69 9.94
C VAL A 80 -10.98 -1.00 11.27
N PRO A 81 -10.82 -1.75 12.38
CA PRO A 81 -10.35 -1.22 13.65
C PRO A 81 -9.05 -0.40 13.52
N VAL A 82 -8.91 0.66 14.32
CA VAL A 82 -7.72 1.56 14.29
C VAL A 82 -6.41 0.83 14.65
N GLU A 83 -6.51 -0.26 15.42
CA GLU A 83 -5.38 -1.12 15.73
C GLU A 83 -4.83 -1.88 14.53
N ASP A 84 -5.72 -2.21 13.58
CA ASP A 84 -5.45 -3.02 12.39
C ASP A 84 -5.21 -2.18 11.13
N ARG A 85 -5.34 -0.84 11.21
CA ARG A 85 -5.04 0.07 10.10
C ARG A 85 -4.00 1.16 10.38
#